data_AF-A0A8B5W7A9-F1
#
_entry.id   AF-A0A8B5W7A9-F1
#
_cell.length_a   1.000
_cell.length_b   1.000
_cell.length_c   1.000
_cell.angle_alpha   90.00
_cell.angle_beta   90.00
_cell.angle_gamma   90.00
#
_symmetry.space_group_name_H-M   'P 1'
#
loop_
_entity.id
_entity.type
_entity.pdbx_description
1 polymer ?
#
loop_
_entity_poly.entity_id
_entity_poly.type
_entity_poly.pdbx_seq_one_letter_code
_entity_poly.pdbx_strand_id
1 'polypeptide(L)'
;MTIKYHPNGLWFEKTGEADYRVGVSEKGQDDVGEVMFAELSAATGKLLKGEAIVNVEGAKAVTELTAPFDLHVKAVHEEIEDSPELLNSTDKKDNWLLEITDFSEEEFSSLKDEAFKE
;
A
#
# COMPACT_ATOMS: atom_id res chain seq x y z
N MET A 1 16.83 -4.91 0.72
CA MET A 1 15.80 -3.86 0.64
C MET A 1 15.23 -3.67 2.03
N THR A 2 14.95 -2.41 2.43
CA THR A 2 14.46 -2.09 3.79
C THR A 2 12.95 -1.91 3.71
N ILE A 3 12.20 -2.67 4.50
CA ILE A 3 10.73 -2.65 4.52
C ILE A 3 10.26 -2.22 5.91
N LYS A 4 9.22 -1.39 5.95
CA LYS A 4 8.55 -0.99 7.19
C LYS A 4 7.03 -1.00 7.01
N TYR A 5 6.30 -0.96 8.13
CA TYR A 5 4.88 -1.23 8.17
C TYR A 5 4.11 -0.11 8.89
N HIS A 6 2.91 0.16 8.40
CA HIS A 6 1.94 1.06 9.01
C HIS A 6 0.74 0.26 9.55
N PRO A 7 0.14 0.63 10.70
CA PRO A 7 -0.96 -0.11 11.31
C PRO A 7 -2.26 -0.15 10.48
N ASN A 8 -2.37 0.66 9.42
CA ASN A 8 -3.53 0.65 8.51
C ASN A 8 -3.46 -0.46 7.44
N GLY A 9 -2.54 -1.42 7.55
CA GLY A 9 -2.44 -2.52 6.60
C GLY A 9 -1.54 -2.24 5.38
N LEU A 10 -0.69 -1.20 5.44
CA LEU A 10 0.27 -0.90 4.37
C LEU A 10 1.71 -1.27 4.77
N TRP A 11 2.50 -1.68 3.79
CA TRP A 11 3.96 -1.75 3.87
C TRP A 11 4.60 -0.70 2.95
N PHE A 12 5.82 -0.30 3.31
CA PHE A 12 6.66 0.63 2.56
C PHE A 12 8.04 -0.01 2.36
N GLU A 13 8.46 -0.17 1.12
CA GLU A 13 9.78 -0.67 0.74
C GLU A 13 10.64 0.47 0.17
N LYS A 14 11.85 0.64 0.69
CA LYS A 14 12.82 1.57 0.13
C LYS A 14 13.46 0.98 -1.14
N THR A 15 13.26 1.66 -2.26
CA THR A 15 13.74 1.24 -3.61
C THR A 15 14.85 2.15 -4.16
N GLY A 16 14.99 3.36 -3.63
CA GLY A 16 16.06 4.32 -3.94
C GLY A 16 16.34 5.27 -2.77
N GLU A 17 17.02 6.39 -3.00
CA GLU A 17 17.35 7.35 -1.93
C GLU A 17 16.10 7.99 -1.32
N ALA A 18 15.19 8.45 -2.17
CA ALA A 18 13.87 9.01 -1.81
C ALA A 18 12.70 8.28 -2.50
N ASP A 19 12.99 7.13 -3.12
CA ASP A 19 12.01 6.34 -3.88
C ASP A 19 11.55 5.13 -3.07
N TYR A 20 10.24 4.94 -2.99
CA TYR A 20 9.63 3.88 -2.22
C TYR A 20 8.50 3.22 -2.99
N ARG A 21 8.20 1.98 -2.61
CA ARG A 21 7.02 1.24 -3.06
C ARG A 21 6.10 1.01 -1.88
N VAL A 22 4.81 1.15 -2.11
CA VAL A 22 3.75 0.98 -1.10
C VAL A 22 2.84 -0.15 -1.55
N GLY A 23 2.42 -1.02 -0.64
CA GLY A 23 1.49 -2.09 -0.95
C GLY A 23 0.74 -2.63 0.26
N VAL A 24 -0.06 -3.67 0.05
CA VAL A 24 -0.89 -4.28 1.09
C VAL A 24 -0.06 -5.24 1.93
N SER A 25 -0.03 -5.02 3.25
CA SER A 25 0.68 -5.89 4.19
C SER A 25 -0.13 -7.11 4.56
N GLU A 26 0.53 -8.06 5.21
CA GLU A 26 -0.09 -9.26 5.77
C GLU A 26 -1.26 -8.88 6.68
N LYS A 27 -1.10 -7.84 7.50
CA LYS A 27 -2.20 -7.28 8.29
C LYS A 27 -3.35 -6.78 7.41
N GLY A 28 -3.06 -6.06 6.34
CA GLY A 28 -4.09 -5.54 5.44
C GLY A 28 -4.88 -6.67 4.77
N GLN A 29 -4.17 -7.71 4.33
CA GLN A 29 -4.76 -8.95 3.79
C GLN A 29 -5.59 -9.68 4.85
N ASP A 30 -5.11 -9.78 6.09
CA ASP A 30 -5.84 -10.43 7.18
C ASP A 30 -7.10 -9.65 7.57
N ASP A 31 -7.05 -8.32 7.58
CA ASP A 31 -8.18 -7.44 7.91
C ASP A 31 -9.31 -7.56 6.87
N VAL A 32 -8.95 -7.60 5.57
CA VAL A 32 -9.94 -7.64 4.47
C VAL A 32 -10.34 -9.06 4.07
N GLY A 33 -9.48 -10.05 4.33
CA GLY A 33 -9.61 -11.42 3.85
C GLY A 33 -9.14 -11.58 2.40
N GLU A 34 -9.50 -12.70 1.78
CA GLU A 34 -9.22 -12.94 0.37
C GLU A 34 -9.86 -11.85 -0.49
N VAL A 35 -9.05 -11.05 -1.16
CA VAL A 35 -9.46 -9.93 -2.00
C VAL A 35 -10.14 -10.46 -3.25
N MET A 36 -11.35 -9.95 -3.53
CA MET A 36 -12.18 -10.31 -4.69
C MET A 36 -12.38 -9.13 -5.64
N PHE A 37 -12.23 -7.90 -5.15
CA PHE A 37 -12.37 -6.68 -5.94
C PHE A 37 -11.48 -5.57 -5.39
N ALA A 38 -10.93 -4.75 -6.30
CA ALA A 38 -10.15 -3.58 -5.99
C ALA A 38 -10.49 -2.46 -6.98
N GLU A 39 -10.64 -1.23 -6.48
CA GLU A 39 -10.87 -0.03 -7.27
C GLU A 39 -9.88 1.05 -6.84
N LEU A 40 -9.03 1.49 -7.77
CA LEU A 40 -8.01 2.50 -7.50
C LEU A 40 -8.65 3.89 -7.43
N SER A 41 -8.32 4.61 -6.36
CA SER A 41 -8.69 6.02 -6.20
C SER A 41 -7.51 6.96 -6.42
N ALA A 42 -6.28 6.46 -6.20
CA ALA A 42 -5.06 7.23 -6.42
C ALA A 42 -4.72 7.37 -7.91
N ALA A 43 -4.20 8.54 -8.26
CA ALA A 43 -3.57 8.82 -9.54
C ALA A 43 -2.13 9.28 -9.33
N THR A 44 -1.37 9.42 -10.42
CA THR A 44 -0.02 10.03 -10.35
C THR A 44 -0.08 11.48 -9.90
N GLY A 45 0.96 11.93 -9.19
CA GLY A 45 1.05 13.26 -8.60
C GLY A 45 0.88 13.26 -7.09
N LYS A 46 0.29 14.34 -6.54
CA LYS A 46 0.14 14.49 -5.09
C LYS A 46 -1.07 13.71 -4.58
N LEU A 47 -0.87 12.90 -3.54
CA LEU A 47 -1.91 12.26 -2.76
C LEU A 47 -1.74 12.69 -1.30
N LEU A 48 -2.71 13.40 -0.76
CA LEU A 48 -2.64 13.95 0.59
C LEU A 48 -2.95 12.88 1.63
N LYS A 49 -2.41 13.07 2.83
CA LYS A 49 -2.73 12.22 3.97
C LYS A 49 -4.25 12.09 4.17
N GLY A 50 -4.72 10.85 4.28
CA GLY A 50 -6.11 10.50 4.45
C GLY A 50 -6.92 10.36 3.15
N GLU A 51 -6.34 10.72 1.99
CA GLU A 51 -6.96 10.44 0.70
C GLU A 51 -6.88 8.94 0.37
N ALA A 52 -7.88 8.46 -0.37
CA ALA A 52 -8.01 7.06 -0.74
C ALA A 52 -6.95 6.64 -1.74
N ILE A 53 -6.30 5.49 -1.49
CA ILE A 53 -5.42 4.82 -2.43
C ILE A 53 -6.24 3.85 -3.27
N VAL A 54 -6.94 2.95 -2.59
CA VAL A 54 -7.70 1.85 -3.18
C VAL A 54 -8.86 1.47 -2.27
N ASN A 55 -10.03 1.19 -2.85
CA ASN A 55 -11.13 0.53 -2.19
C ASN A 55 -11.04 -0.97 -2.46
N VAL A 56 -11.07 -1.79 -1.41
CA VAL A 56 -10.86 -3.23 -1.47
C VAL A 56 -12.05 -3.95 -0.87
N GLU A 57 -12.61 -4.89 -1.63
CA GLU A 57 -13.63 -5.81 -1.16
C GLU A 57 -13.04 -7.23 -1.11
N GLY A 58 -13.04 -7.80 0.09
CA GLY A 58 -12.57 -9.16 0.33
C GLY A 58 -13.57 -9.97 1.16
N ALA A 59 -13.22 -11.22 1.41
CA ALA A 59 -14.12 -12.20 2.03
C ALA A 59 -14.55 -11.84 3.47
N LYS A 60 -13.79 -11.00 4.19
CA LYS A 60 -14.08 -10.59 5.57
C LYS A 60 -14.71 -9.19 5.66
N ALA A 61 -14.25 -8.26 4.82
CA ALA A 61 -14.64 -6.86 4.91
C ALA A 61 -14.54 -6.13 3.56
N VAL A 62 -15.20 -4.97 3.51
CA VAL A 62 -14.99 -3.95 2.49
C VAL A 62 -14.30 -2.78 3.19
N THR A 63 -13.13 -2.37 2.69
CA THR A 63 -12.31 -1.34 3.32
C THR A 63 -11.66 -0.42 2.30
N GLU A 64 -11.50 0.83 2.68
CA GLU A 64 -10.70 1.80 1.94
C GLU A 64 -9.31 1.90 2.58
N LEU A 65 -8.25 1.68 1.79
CA LEU A 65 -6.88 1.95 2.21
C LEU A 65 -6.53 3.38 1.85
N THR A 66 -6.16 4.17 2.87
CA THR A 66 -5.86 5.60 2.72
C THR A 66 -4.38 5.90 2.92
N ALA A 67 -3.91 6.99 2.34
CA ALA A 67 -2.53 7.45 2.47
C ALA A 67 -2.22 7.86 3.92
N PRO A 68 -1.22 7.24 4.60
CA PRO A 68 -0.89 7.59 5.98
C PRO A 68 -0.08 8.89 6.10
N PHE A 69 0.51 9.36 5.00
CA PHE A 69 1.31 10.56 4.86
C PHE A 69 0.95 11.28 3.55
N ASP A 70 1.51 12.47 3.34
CA ASP A 70 1.48 13.10 2.02
C ASP A 70 2.46 12.36 1.10
N LEU A 71 1.99 11.90 -0.05
CA LEU A 71 2.75 11.10 -1.00
C LEU A 71 2.89 11.81 -2.36
N HIS A 72 4.02 11.60 -3.02
CA HIS A 72 4.20 11.95 -4.43
C HIS A 72 4.23 10.67 -5.28
N VAL A 73 3.09 10.31 -5.86
CA VAL A 73 2.88 9.09 -6.63
C VAL A 73 3.49 9.22 -8.01
N LYS A 74 4.45 8.34 -8.32
CA LYS A 74 5.07 8.19 -9.64
C LYS A 74 4.32 7.20 -10.53
N ALA A 75 3.82 6.12 -9.94
CA ALA A 75 3.12 5.06 -10.65
C ALA A 75 2.06 4.42 -9.76
N VAL A 76 1.01 3.92 -10.38
CA VAL A 76 -0.09 3.18 -9.75
C VAL A 76 -0.15 1.80 -10.39
N HIS A 77 -0.43 0.77 -9.61
CA HIS A 77 -0.54 -0.60 -10.11
C HIS A 77 -1.90 -0.86 -10.77
N GLU A 78 -2.11 -0.33 -11.98
CA GLU A 78 -3.41 -0.37 -12.68
C GLU A 78 -3.95 -1.81 -12.90
N GLU A 79 -3.06 -2.81 -12.99
CA GLU A 79 -3.45 -4.21 -13.20
C GLU A 79 -4.31 -4.78 -12.07
N ILE A 80 -4.30 -4.20 -10.85
CA ILE A 80 -5.09 -4.71 -9.73
C ILE A 80 -6.61 -4.58 -9.91
N GLU A 81 -7.07 -3.67 -10.77
CA GLU A 81 -8.51 -3.54 -11.05
C GLU A 81 -9.03 -4.71 -11.90
N ASP A 82 -8.18 -5.21 -12.81
CA ASP A 82 -8.47 -6.37 -13.66
C ASP A 82 -8.07 -7.70 -12.98
N SER A 83 -7.11 -7.66 -12.05
CA SER A 83 -6.55 -8.84 -11.36
C SER A 83 -6.38 -8.56 -9.85
N PRO A 84 -7.49 -8.38 -9.10
CA PRO A 84 -7.47 -8.04 -7.68
C PRO A 84 -6.81 -9.11 -6.80
N GLU A 85 -6.70 -10.35 -7.29
CA GLU A 85 -6.01 -11.44 -6.61
C GLU A 85 -4.51 -11.19 -6.43
N LEU A 86 -3.90 -10.27 -7.19
CA LEU A 86 -2.52 -9.84 -7.00
C LEU A 86 -2.29 -9.30 -5.58
N LEU A 87 -3.31 -8.66 -5.00
CA LEU A 87 -3.24 -8.15 -3.63
C LEU A 87 -3.20 -9.25 -2.56
N ASN A 88 -3.56 -10.49 -2.91
CA ASN A 88 -3.44 -11.66 -2.03
C ASN A 88 -2.02 -12.27 -2.06
N SER A 89 -1.14 -11.86 -2.98
CA SER A 89 0.23 -12.37 -3.05
C SER A 89 1.05 -11.92 -1.84
N THR A 90 2.02 -12.74 -1.46
CA THR A 90 3.04 -12.36 -0.46
C THR A 90 4.29 -11.76 -1.13
N ASP A 91 4.39 -11.83 -2.47
CA ASP A 91 5.45 -11.15 -3.21
C ASP A 91 5.10 -9.66 -3.35
N LYS A 92 6.01 -8.81 -2.87
CA LYS A 92 5.89 -7.35 -2.87
C LYS A 92 5.99 -6.75 -4.28
N LYS A 93 6.41 -7.54 -5.27
CA LYS A 93 6.36 -7.18 -6.69
C LYS A 93 4.97 -7.33 -7.28
N ASP A 94 4.10 -8.12 -6.64
CA ASP A 94 2.74 -8.36 -7.10
C ASP A 94 1.76 -7.49 -6.29
N ASN A 95 1.88 -7.48 -4.95
CA ASN A 95 0.87 -6.87 -4.08
C ASN A 95 1.06 -5.35 -3.81
N TRP A 96 1.81 -4.68 -4.68
CA TRP A 96 2.05 -3.24 -4.59
C TRP A 96 0.87 -2.44 -5.13
N LEU A 97 0.74 -1.21 -4.64
CA LEU A 97 -0.30 -0.25 -5.00
C LEU A 97 0.29 0.97 -5.69
N LEU A 98 1.35 1.53 -5.11
CA LEU A 98 1.96 2.79 -5.54
C LEU A 98 3.48 2.70 -5.57
N GLU A 99 4.10 3.37 -6.54
CA GLU A 99 5.49 3.81 -6.43
C GLU A 99 5.49 5.31 -6.14
N ILE A 100 6.27 5.73 -5.14
CA ILE A 100 6.33 7.11 -4.67
C ILE A 100 7.77 7.62 -4.71
N THR A 101 7.91 8.94 -4.73
CA THR A 101 9.18 9.67 -4.66
C THR A 101 9.10 10.82 -3.68
N ASP A 102 10.22 11.51 -3.47
CA ASP A 102 10.35 12.64 -2.55
C ASP A 102 9.83 12.33 -1.13
N PHE A 103 9.83 11.05 -0.73
CA PHE A 103 9.29 10.63 0.55
C PHE A 103 10.33 10.83 1.66
N SER A 104 9.88 11.36 2.80
CA SER A 104 10.77 11.74 3.89
C SER A 104 11.37 10.52 4.59
N GLU A 105 12.69 10.53 4.79
CA GLU A 105 13.38 9.51 5.60
C GLU A 105 12.90 9.53 7.07
N GLU A 106 12.46 10.69 7.57
CA GLU A 106 11.89 10.81 8.92
C GLU A 106 10.54 10.10 9.02
N GLU A 107 9.66 10.30 8.02
CA GLU A 107 8.36 9.62 7.95
C GLU A 107 8.56 8.12 7.79
N PHE A 108 9.49 7.69 6.92
CA PHE A 108 9.85 6.28 6.79
C PHE A 108 10.36 5.71 8.12
N SER A 109 11.24 6.43 8.82
CA SER A 109 11.79 5.98 10.11
C SER A 109 10.72 5.86 11.21
N SER A 110 9.61 6.59 11.11
CA SER A 110 8.49 6.51 12.05
C SER A 110 7.67 5.22 11.94
N LEU A 111 7.76 4.54 10.80
CA LEU A 111 7.11 3.24 10.56
C LEU A 111 7.77 2.10 11.33
N LYS A 112 7.01 1.01 11.52
CA LYS A 112 7.49 -0.15 12.27
C LYS A 112 8.37 -1.05 11.42
N ASP A 113 9.44 -1.58 12.00
CA ASP A 113 10.31 -2.55 11.33
C ASP A 113 9.66 -3.94 11.22
N GLU A 114 8.78 -4.28 12.16
CA GLU A 114 8.07 -5.56 12.19
C GLU A 114 6.66 -5.41 11.64
N ALA A 115 6.21 -6.42 10.89
CA ALA A 115 4.83 -6.53 10.46
C ALA A 115 3.91 -6.61 11.69
N PHE A 116 2.76 -5.95 11.59
CA PHE A 116 1.72 -6.09 12.60
C PHE A 116 1.15 -7.51 12.52
N LYS A 117 1.08 -8.18 13.67
CA LYS A 117 0.43 -9.48 13.81
C LYS A 117 -1.04 -9.27 14.19
N GLU A 118 -1.88 -10.25 13.87
CA GLU A 118 -3.29 -10.34 14.33
C GLU A 118 -3.44 -10.10 15.85
#